data_AF-A0A1H0T4L4-F1
#
_entry.id   AF-A0A1H0T4L4-F1
#
_cell.length_a   1.000
_cell.length_b   1.000
_cell.length_c   1.000
_cell.angle_alpha   90.00
_cell.angle_beta   90.00
_cell.angle_gamma   90.00
#
_symmetry.space_group_name_H-M   'P 1'
#
loop_
_entity.id
_entity.type
_entity.pdbx_description
1 polymer ?
#
loop_
_entity_poly.entity_id
_entity_poly.type
_entity_poly.pdbx_seq_one_letter_code
_entity_poly.pdbx_strand_id
1 'polypeptide(L)'
;MKISNLLLLSLIIAGCNSAPENKITDNRPATQLALIKKFNTADSLYFYESNDIKKTEALENGKTELIKFITDSLHDDVKQWPAVVHEISVDKLLDYIDVTLNISKKMGKYEDPSEFKVIILHSKVSMSDTTVKNQLKKLLTGDQIFVNGSFEKDDIVGDINFHGNNYDDRDIFSSPELNFKIKSITKQTK
;
A
#
# COMPACT_ATOMS: atom_id res chain seq x y z
N MET A 1 -60.00 -53.77 10.86
CA MET A 1 -59.86 -53.06 9.56
C MET A 1 -58.56 -52.28 9.57
N LYS A 2 -57.68 -52.65 8.63
CA LYS A 2 -56.46 -52.00 8.11
C LYS A 2 -55.66 -51.04 9.00
N ILE A 3 -54.52 -51.55 9.45
CA ILE A 3 -53.31 -50.82 9.81
C ILE A 3 -52.77 -50.22 8.51
N SER A 4 -52.63 -48.90 8.41
CA SER A 4 -51.92 -48.26 7.30
C SER A 4 -50.64 -47.64 7.82
N ASN A 5 -49.53 -48.28 7.46
CA ASN A 5 -48.22 -47.66 7.34
C ASN A 5 -48.35 -46.37 6.54
N LEU A 6 -47.74 -45.28 6.99
CA LEU A 6 -47.13 -44.32 6.06
C LEU A 6 -45.87 -43.74 6.69
N LEU A 7 -44.82 -43.77 5.87
CA LEU A 7 -43.42 -43.67 6.21
C LEU A 7 -43.00 -42.30 6.77
N LEU A 8 -42.02 -42.36 7.67
CA LEU A 8 -41.09 -41.28 7.98
C LEU A 8 -40.54 -40.67 6.68
N LEU A 9 -40.76 -39.38 6.47
CA LEU A 9 -39.87 -38.54 5.65
C LEU A 9 -39.16 -37.56 6.57
N SER A 10 -38.08 -38.03 7.19
CA SER A 10 -37.04 -37.17 7.75
C SER A 10 -36.30 -36.50 6.61
N LEU A 11 -36.76 -35.31 6.20
CA LEU A 11 -35.94 -34.38 5.42
C LEU A 11 -34.79 -33.89 6.30
N ILE A 12 -33.66 -34.58 6.20
CA ILE A 12 -32.37 -34.03 6.61
C ILE A 12 -32.09 -32.92 5.60
N ILE A 13 -32.38 -31.68 5.98
CA ILE A 13 -31.80 -30.51 5.33
C ILE A 13 -30.31 -30.64 5.61
N ALA A 14 -29.57 -31.24 4.66
CA ALA A 14 -28.14 -31.09 4.56
C ALA A 14 -27.90 -29.61 4.23
N GLY A 15 -27.96 -28.77 5.28
CA GLY A 15 -27.40 -27.44 5.22
C GLY A 15 -25.95 -27.64 4.79
N CYS A 16 -25.63 -27.14 3.60
CA CYS A 16 -24.25 -26.91 3.22
C CYS A 16 -23.65 -26.07 4.34
N ASN A 17 -22.97 -26.70 5.29
CA ASN A 17 -21.99 -26.04 6.13
C ASN A 17 -20.88 -25.64 5.16
N SER A 18 -21.07 -24.54 4.44
CA SER A 18 -19.94 -23.74 4.00
C SER A 18 -19.17 -23.48 5.29
N ALA A 19 -18.03 -24.16 5.44
CA ALA A 19 -17.07 -23.84 6.47
C ALA A 19 -16.94 -22.32 6.45
N PRO A 20 -17.03 -21.63 7.61
CA PRO A 20 -16.89 -20.19 7.63
C PRO A 20 -15.60 -19.87 6.87
N GLU A 21 -15.72 -19.07 5.81
CA GLU A 21 -14.56 -18.59 5.07
C GLU A 21 -13.58 -18.11 6.13
N ASN A 22 -12.44 -18.79 6.23
CA ASN A 22 -11.38 -18.41 7.15
C ASN A 22 -11.11 -16.94 6.86
N LYS A 23 -11.56 -16.04 7.74
CA LYS A 23 -11.29 -14.61 7.61
C LYS A 23 -9.78 -14.46 7.58
N ILE A 24 -9.23 -14.25 6.39
CA ILE A 24 -7.81 -14.01 6.23
C ILE A 24 -7.55 -12.72 7.02
N THR A 25 -6.75 -12.83 8.08
CA THR A 25 -6.44 -11.69 8.95
C THR A 25 -5.21 -10.99 8.39
N ASP A 26 -5.36 -9.70 8.12
CA ASP A 26 -4.26 -8.87 7.62
C ASP A 26 -3.39 -8.41 8.80
N ASN A 27 -2.20 -9.00 8.91
CA ASN A 27 -1.28 -8.78 10.03
C ASN A 27 -0.33 -7.59 9.82
N ARG A 28 -0.57 -6.75 8.80
CA ARG A 28 0.23 -5.56 8.56
C ARG A 28 0.06 -4.53 9.70
N PRO A 29 1.06 -3.67 9.94
CA PRO A 29 0.97 -2.61 10.95
C PRO A 29 -0.30 -1.76 10.75
N ALA A 30 -0.98 -1.43 11.86
CA ALA A 30 -2.24 -0.69 11.83
C ALA A 30 -2.12 0.66 11.10
N THR A 31 -0.97 1.34 11.22
CA THR A 31 -0.68 2.59 10.51
C THR A 31 -0.59 2.40 8.99
N GLN A 32 -0.03 1.27 8.54
CA GLN A 32 0.02 0.92 7.12
C GLN A 32 -1.39 0.65 6.58
N LEU A 33 -2.18 -0.13 7.32
CA LEU A 33 -3.57 -0.44 6.95
C LEU A 33 -4.44 0.82 6.91
N ALA A 34 -4.24 1.75 7.83
CA ALA A 34 -4.93 3.03 7.85
C ALA A 34 -4.58 3.89 6.62
N LEU A 35 -3.29 3.95 6.24
CA LEU A 35 -2.88 4.66 5.02
C LEU A 35 -3.49 4.04 3.76
N ILE A 36 -3.42 2.71 3.63
CA ILE A 36 -4.03 1.97 2.50
C ILE A 36 -5.52 2.25 2.41
N LYS A 37 -6.23 2.24 3.54
CA LYS A 37 -7.66 2.53 3.60
C LYS A 37 -7.95 3.95 3.11
N LYS A 38 -7.18 4.95 3.54
CA LYS A 38 -7.34 6.34 3.10
C LYS A 38 -7.17 6.48 1.58
N PHE A 39 -6.15 5.85 1.00
CA PHE A 39 -5.98 5.84 -0.46
C PHE A 39 -7.14 5.15 -1.17
N ASN A 40 -7.59 3.97 -0.71
CA ASN A 40 -8.71 3.27 -1.32
C ASN A 40 -10.02 4.08 -1.26
N THR A 41 -10.24 4.82 -0.16
CA THR A 41 -11.40 5.71 -0.05
C THR A 41 -11.32 6.87 -1.03
N ALA A 42 -10.18 7.54 -1.13
CA ALA A 42 -9.98 8.63 -2.09
C ALA A 42 -10.11 8.15 -3.55
N ASP A 43 -9.49 7.01 -3.88
CA ASP A 43 -9.58 6.37 -5.21
C ASP A 43 -11.02 6.05 -5.58
N SER A 44 -11.78 5.46 -4.65
CA SER A 44 -13.20 5.15 -4.85
C SER A 44 -14.05 6.41 -5.08
N LEU A 45 -13.87 7.44 -4.26
CA LEU A 45 -14.63 8.69 -4.40
C LEU A 45 -14.34 9.40 -5.73
N TYR A 46 -13.07 9.41 -6.14
CA TYR A 46 -12.64 10.02 -7.40
C TYR A 46 -13.09 9.23 -8.64
N PHE A 47 -12.93 7.90 -8.61
CA PHE A 47 -13.18 7.04 -9.78
C PHE A 47 -14.66 6.95 -10.15
N TYR A 48 -15.56 6.93 -9.17
CA TYR A 48 -17.00 6.79 -9.40
C TYR A 48 -17.73 8.12 -9.61
N GLU A 49 -17.06 9.26 -9.43
CA GLU A 49 -17.67 10.55 -9.70
C GLU A 49 -17.60 10.87 -11.21
N SER A 50 -18.76 11.16 -11.78
CA SER A 50 -18.96 11.40 -13.21
C SER A 50 -19.13 12.88 -13.54
N ASN A 51 -19.47 13.69 -12.54
CA ASN A 51 -19.56 15.13 -12.68
C ASN A 51 -18.18 15.76 -12.51
N ASP A 52 -17.70 16.46 -13.53
CA ASP A 52 -16.33 17.01 -13.54
C ASP A 52 -16.04 17.97 -12.37
N ILE A 53 -17.00 18.81 -12.00
CA ILE A 53 -16.83 19.76 -10.88
C ILE A 53 -16.63 18.99 -9.58
N LYS A 54 -17.52 18.03 -9.27
CA LYS A 54 -17.42 17.20 -8.07
C LYS A 54 -16.19 16.29 -8.09
N LYS A 55 -15.76 15.87 -9.27
CA LYS A 55 -14.56 15.04 -9.44
C LYS A 55 -13.30 15.83 -9.08
N THR A 56 -13.21 17.09 -9.49
CA THR A 56 -12.15 18.01 -9.05
C THR A 56 -12.21 18.24 -7.54
N GLU A 57 -13.40 18.47 -6.96
CA GLU A 57 -13.55 18.61 -5.51
C GLU A 57 -13.12 17.33 -4.76
N ALA A 58 -13.47 16.15 -5.26
CA ALA A 58 -13.07 14.87 -4.68
C ALA A 58 -11.55 14.65 -4.74
N LEU A 59 -10.91 15.07 -5.84
CA LEU A 59 -9.45 15.03 -5.98
C LEU A 59 -8.76 15.90 -4.93
N GLU A 60 -9.15 17.17 -4.84
CA GLU A 60 -8.49 18.12 -3.94
C GLU A 60 -8.76 17.80 -2.46
N ASN A 61 -9.99 17.39 -2.12
CA ASN A 61 -10.32 16.92 -0.77
C ASN A 61 -9.55 15.64 -0.42
N GLY A 62 -9.45 14.69 -1.35
CA GLY A 62 -8.70 13.45 -1.15
C GLY A 62 -7.22 13.70 -0.88
N LYS A 63 -6.57 14.55 -1.69
CA LYS A 63 -5.18 14.99 -1.46
C LYS A 63 -5.02 15.64 -0.09
N THR A 64 -5.89 16.59 0.24
CA THR A 64 -5.84 17.33 1.52
C THR A 64 -5.97 16.39 2.72
N GLU A 65 -6.93 15.47 2.70
CA GLU A 65 -7.11 14.49 3.78
C GLU A 65 -5.94 13.53 3.93
N LEU A 66 -5.35 13.10 2.81
CA LEU A 66 -4.18 12.20 2.82
C LEU A 66 -2.94 12.91 3.36
N ILE A 67 -2.64 14.11 2.88
CA ILE A 67 -1.52 14.92 3.37
C ILE A 67 -1.66 15.17 4.87
N LYS A 68 -2.87 15.55 5.30
CA LYS A 68 -3.18 15.73 6.72
C LYS A 68 -2.98 14.45 7.51
N PHE A 69 -3.48 13.31 7.02
CA PHE A 69 -3.31 12.04 7.70
C PHE A 69 -1.84 11.66 7.85
N ILE A 70 -1.03 11.79 6.79
CA ILE A 70 0.39 11.45 6.87
C ILE A 70 1.10 12.39 7.86
N THR A 71 0.83 13.68 7.78
CA THR A 71 1.45 14.70 8.66
C THR A 71 1.07 14.53 10.13
N ASP A 72 -0.22 14.32 10.40
CA ASP A 72 -0.78 14.31 11.75
C ASP A 72 -0.69 12.93 12.42
N SER A 73 -0.68 11.83 11.65
CA SER A 73 -0.87 10.47 12.20
C SER A 73 0.30 9.53 11.96
N LEU A 74 1.10 9.74 10.90
CA LEU A 74 2.23 8.87 10.60
C LEU A 74 3.54 9.37 11.20
N HIS A 75 3.65 10.69 11.45
CA HIS A 75 4.78 11.35 12.13
C HIS A 75 6.17 10.82 11.68
N ASP A 76 7.23 11.13 12.44
CA ASP A 76 8.62 10.88 12.04
C ASP A 76 9.03 9.40 12.00
N ASP A 77 8.17 8.43 12.31
CA ASP A 77 8.59 7.03 12.38
C ASP A 77 7.51 6.01 12.01
N VAL A 78 7.64 5.55 10.78
CA VAL A 78 7.01 4.35 10.25
C VAL A 78 7.85 3.14 10.63
N LYS A 79 7.22 2.09 11.20
CA LYS A 79 7.91 0.92 11.76
C LYS A 79 7.40 -0.39 11.19
N GLN A 80 8.34 -1.20 10.69
CA GLN A 80 8.16 -2.56 10.20
C GLN A 80 7.08 -2.68 9.15
N TRP A 81 7.00 -1.70 8.24
CA TRP A 81 6.06 -1.77 7.15
C TRP A 81 6.54 -2.79 6.12
N PRO A 82 5.76 -3.85 5.83
CA PRO A 82 6.07 -4.75 4.73
C PRO A 82 5.94 -4.04 3.39
N ALA A 83 6.96 -4.20 2.54
CA ALA A 83 6.98 -3.74 1.16
C ALA A 83 7.78 -4.70 0.28
N VAL A 84 7.81 -4.44 -1.02
CA VAL A 84 8.67 -5.13 -2.00
C VAL A 84 9.62 -4.15 -2.65
N VAL A 85 10.87 -4.56 -2.84
CA VAL A 85 11.85 -3.80 -3.61
C VAL A 85 11.43 -3.80 -5.08
N HIS A 86 11.08 -2.63 -5.62
CA HIS A 86 10.81 -2.47 -7.04
C HIS A 86 12.11 -2.23 -7.80
N GLU A 87 12.85 -1.20 -7.38
CA GLU A 87 14.09 -0.80 -8.03
C GLU A 87 15.12 -0.32 -7.00
N ILE A 88 16.39 -0.63 -7.26
CA ILE A 88 17.54 -0.03 -6.59
C ILE A 88 18.53 0.36 -7.69
N SER A 89 18.82 1.64 -7.84
CA SER A 89 19.81 2.15 -8.79
C SER A 89 20.80 3.09 -8.08
N VAL A 90 21.95 3.33 -8.69
CA VAL A 90 23.00 4.18 -8.12
C VAL A 90 23.28 5.31 -9.08
N ASP A 91 23.04 6.54 -8.65
CA ASP A 91 23.52 7.72 -9.34
C ASP A 91 24.92 8.05 -8.82
N LYS A 92 25.94 7.72 -9.62
CA LYS A 92 27.34 7.97 -9.29
C LYS A 92 27.74 9.43 -9.42
N LEU A 93 26.99 10.24 -10.18
CA LEU A 93 27.28 11.66 -10.37
C LEU A 93 26.77 12.48 -9.19
N LEU A 94 25.61 12.10 -8.66
CA LEU A 94 24.95 12.78 -7.54
C LEU A 94 25.18 12.09 -6.18
N ASP A 95 25.97 11.01 -6.16
CA ASP A 95 26.44 10.26 -4.98
C ASP A 95 25.29 9.77 -4.06
N TYR A 96 24.24 9.22 -4.66
CA TYR A 96 23.13 8.60 -3.94
C TYR A 96 22.68 7.27 -4.56
N ILE A 97 21.96 6.49 -3.75
CA ILE A 97 21.25 5.27 -4.14
C ILE A 97 19.78 5.64 -4.23
N ASP A 98 19.21 5.45 -5.42
CA ASP A 98 17.79 5.61 -5.67
C ASP A 98 17.07 4.29 -5.34
N VAL A 99 16.02 4.34 -4.54
CA VAL A 99 15.30 3.16 -4.06
C VAL A 99 13.81 3.37 -4.21
N THR A 100 13.17 2.46 -4.93
CA THR A 100 11.72 2.42 -5.11
C THR A 100 11.16 1.18 -4.42
N LEU A 101 10.24 1.38 -3.48
CA LEU A 101 9.55 0.31 -2.74
C LEU A 101 8.05 0.34 -3.02
N ASN A 102 7.45 -0.83 -3.22
CA ASN A 102 6.01 -0.97 -3.45
C ASN A 102 5.31 -1.59 -2.24
N ILE A 103 4.27 -0.91 -1.76
CA ILE A 103 3.32 -1.43 -0.78
C ILE A 103 2.04 -1.86 -1.51
N SER A 104 1.72 -3.15 -1.50
CA SER A 104 0.46 -3.63 -2.08
C SER A 104 -0.74 -3.13 -1.27
N LYS A 105 -1.79 -2.66 -1.94
CA LYS A 105 -3.05 -2.28 -1.28
C LYS A 105 -3.94 -3.48 -0.94
N LYS A 106 -3.70 -4.64 -1.56
CA LYS A 106 -4.42 -5.90 -1.28
C LYS A 106 -3.54 -6.88 -0.50
N MET A 107 -4.17 -7.68 0.36
CA MET A 107 -3.49 -8.75 1.09
C MET A 107 -3.22 -9.96 0.18
N GLY A 108 -2.09 -10.63 0.41
CA GLY A 108 -1.82 -11.97 -0.14
C GLY A 108 -1.48 -12.03 -1.63
N LYS A 109 -1.53 -10.90 -2.33
CA LYS A 109 -1.12 -10.80 -3.73
C LYS A 109 -0.21 -9.59 -3.91
N TYR A 110 1.06 -9.86 -4.16
CA TYR A 110 1.83 -9.02 -5.06
C TYR A 110 1.40 -9.48 -6.46
N GLU A 111 0.21 -9.04 -6.88
CA GLU A 111 -0.22 -9.12 -8.27
C GLU A 111 0.85 -8.40 -9.12
N ASP A 112 1.03 -8.84 -10.36
CA ASP A 112 1.98 -8.30 -11.33
C ASP A 112 2.14 -6.77 -11.16
N PRO A 113 3.37 -6.22 -11.05
CA PRO A 113 3.58 -4.78 -10.95
C PRO A 113 2.92 -3.97 -12.10
N SER A 114 2.47 -4.62 -13.17
CA SER A 114 1.62 -4.02 -14.22
C SER A 114 0.17 -3.72 -13.80
N GLU A 115 -0.32 -4.26 -12.67
CA GLU A 115 -1.63 -3.93 -12.07
C GLU A 115 -1.46 -2.81 -11.03
N PHE A 116 -1.38 -1.56 -11.53
CA PHE A 116 -1.18 -0.27 -10.84
C PHE A 116 -2.07 0.04 -9.60
N LYS A 117 -2.05 -0.80 -8.55
CA LYS A 117 -2.74 -0.55 -7.26
C LYS A 117 -1.81 -0.70 -6.07
N VAL A 118 -0.67 -0.02 -6.12
CA VAL A 118 0.33 0.00 -5.04
C VAL A 118 0.44 1.38 -4.41
N ILE A 119 1.14 1.51 -3.30
CA ILE A 119 1.69 2.80 -2.83
C ILE A 119 3.19 2.71 -3.06
N ILE A 120 3.75 3.68 -3.78
CA ILE A 120 5.16 3.74 -4.12
C ILE A 120 5.85 4.63 -3.08
N LEU A 121 6.88 4.10 -2.43
CA LEU A 121 7.79 4.87 -1.59
C LEU A 121 9.08 5.09 -2.36
N HIS A 122 9.39 6.34 -2.67
CA HIS A 122 10.61 6.77 -3.33
C HIS A 122 11.61 7.26 -2.28
N SER A 123 12.86 6.83 -2.36
CA SER A 123 13.91 7.22 -1.41
C SER A 123 15.23 7.49 -2.09
N LYS A 124 15.91 8.56 -1.68
CA LYS A 124 17.29 8.85 -2.05
C LYS A 124 18.20 8.68 -0.84
N VAL A 125 19.01 7.63 -0.85
CA VAL A 125 19.93 7.32 0.25
C VAL A 125 21.33 7.79 -0.13
N SER A 126 21.91 8.70 0.65
CA SER A 126 23.29 9.13 0.42
C SER A 126 24.25 7.93 0.41
N MET A 127 25.18 7.90 -0.54
CA MET A 127 26.24 6.89 -0.56
C MET A 127 27.13 6.94 0.69
N SER A 128 27.13 8.06 1.43
CA SER A 128 27.81 8.20 2.72
C SER A 128 27.08 7.51 3.90
N ASP A 129 25.77 7.23 3.79
CA ASP A 129 25.01 6.48 4.79
C ASP A 129 25.39 5.00 4.73
N THR A 130 26.46 4.66 5.43
CA THR A 130 26.99 3.29 5.45
C THR A 130 26.01 2.27 6.01
N THR A 131 25.11 2.66 6.91
CA THR A 131 24.17 1.75 7.56
C THR A 131 23.12 1.28 6.57
N VAL A 132 22.37 2.22 5.97
CA VAL A 132 21.30 1.90 5.03
C VAL A 132 21.89 1.32 3.74
N LYS A 133 23.01 1.88 3.24
CA LYS A 133 23.71 1.34 2.06
C LYS A 133 24.08 -0.14 2.22
N ASN A 134 24.59 -0.54 3.37
CA ASN A 134 25.00 -1.94 3.59
C ASN A 134 23.79 -2.89 3.70
N GLN A 135 22.64 -2.40 4.12
CA GLN A 135 21.38 -3.15 4.09
C GLN A 135 20.87 -3.30 2.65
N LEU A 136 20.85 -2.20 1.88
CA LEU A 136 20.40 -2.18 0.48
C LEU A 136 21.23 -3.09 -0.43
N LYS A 137 22.55 -3.17 -0.24
CA LYS A 137 23.45 -4.06 -1.02
C LYS A 137 23.06 -5.54 -1.00
N LYS A 138 22.28 -5.98 -0.02
CA LYS A 138 21.87 -7.38 0.16
C LYS A 138 20.52 -7.70 -0.50
N LEU A 139 19.88 -6.69 -1.09
CA LEU A 139 18.54 -6.78 -1.64
C LEU A 139 18.59 -6.83 -3.16
N LEU A 140 17.60 -7.50 -3.74
CA LEU A 140 17.34 -7.55 -5.18
C LEU A 140 15.90 -7.11 -5.45
N THR A 141 15.62 -6.67 -6.68
CA THR A 141 14.25 -6.46 -7.15
C THR A 141 13.39 -7.69 -6.88
N GLY A 142 12.18 -7.48 -6.34
CA GLY A 142 11.24 -8.52 -5.94
C GLY A 142 11.41 -9.00 -4.50
N ASP A 143 12.47 -8.61 -3.79
CA ASP A 143 12.64 -8.99 -2.39
C ASP A 143 11.55 -8.37 -1.51
N GLN A 144 10.94 -9.22 -0.67
CA GLN A 144 10.03 -8.78 0.39
C GLN A 144 10.85 -8.28 1.58
N ILE A 145 10.50 -7.12 2.09
CA ILE A 145 11.26 -6.43 3.14
C ILE A 145 10.35 -5.89 4.22
N PHE A 146 10.93 -5.57 5.38
CA PHE A 146 10.36 -4.65 6.36
C PHE A 146 11.15 -3.34 6.31
N VAL A 147 10.46 -2.22 6.14
CA VAL A 147 11.06 -0.89 6.14
C VAL A 147 10.68 -0.11 7.39
N ASN A 148 11.66 0.59 7.95
CA ASN A 148 11.46 1.67 8.92
C ASN A 148 11.91 2.98 8.29
N GLY A 149 11.20 4.07 8.54
CA GLY A 149 11.53 5.36 7.95
C GLY A 149 10.53 6.44 8.25
N SER A 150 10.53 7.51 7.46
CA SER A 150 9.61 8.64 7.60
C SER A 150 9.23 9.19 6.24
N PHE A 151 8.02 9.70 6.10
CA PHE A 151 7.66 10.46 4.90
C PHE A 151 8.42 11.77 4.88
N GLU A 152 8.95 12.13 3.71
CA GLU A 152 9.63 13.41 3.53
C GLU A 152 8.63 14.46 3.08
N LYS A 153 8.78 15.66 3.66
CA LYS A 153 8.08 16.86 3.21
C LYS A 153 8.93 17.50 2.13
N ASP A 154 8.30 18.05 1.09
CA ASP A 154 9.02 18.87 0.13
C ASP A 154 9.54 20.14 0.82
N ASP A 155 10.82 20.47 0.65
CA ASP A 155 11.46 21.61 1.31
C ASP A 155 10.89 22.97 0.87
N ILE A 156 10.21 23.05 -0.29
CA ILE A 156 9.71 24.30 -0.87
C ILE A 156 8.28 24.61 -0.41
N VAL A 157 7.42 23.60 -0.35
CA VAL A 157 6.00 23.74 0.02
C VAL A 157 5.66 23.16 1.40
N GLY A 158 6.54 22.35 1.99
CA GLY A 158 6.29 21.68 3.27
C GLY A 158 5.26 20.54 3.20
N ASP A 159 4.82 20.20 1.99
CA ASP A 159 3.74 19.24 1.72
C ASP A 159 4.26 17.96 1.07
N ILE A 160 3.41 16.93 1.08
CA ILE A 160 3.68 15.64 0.44
C ILE A 160 3.19 15.72 -1.00
N ASN A 161 4.12 15.64 -1.95
CA ASN A 161 3.79 15.62 -3.37
C ASN A 161 3.37 14.21 -3.80
N PHE A 162 2.23 14.12 -4.47
CA PHE A 162 1.82 12.92 -5.21
C PHE A 162 2.31 13.08 -6.65
N HIS A 163 3.34 12.33 -7.04
CA HIS A 163 3.72 12.27 -8.44
C HIS A 163 2.71 11.39 -9.17
N GLY A 164 1.82 12.02 -9.94
CA GLY A 164 1.15 11.35 -11.05
C GLY A 164 2.03 11.50 -12.27
N ASN A 165 2.21 10.44 -13.07
CA ASN A 165 2.70 10.65 -14.42
C ASN A 165 1.76 11.66 -15.09
N ASN A 166 2.33 12.71 -15.67
CA ASN A 166 1.68 13.96 -16.14
C ASN A 166 0.55 13.82 -17.20
N TYR A 167 -0.12 12.69 -17.30
CA TYR A 167 -1.20 12.44 -18.27
C TYR A 167 -2.41 11.70 -17.70
N ASP A 168 -2.40 11.24 -16.43
CA ASP A 168 -3.54 10.52 -15.87
C ASP A 168 -3.76 10.75 -14.37
N ASP A 169 -4.72 11.62 -14.04
CA ASP A 169 -5.17 11.86 -12.66
C ASP A 169 -5.70 10.59 -11.96
N ARG A 170 -6.01 9.51 -12.72
CA ARG A 170 -6.39 8.21 -12.16
C ARG A 170 -5.29 7.60 -11.31
N ASP A 171 -4.02 7.89 -11.60
CA ASP A 171 -2.90 7.27 -10.89
C ASP A 171 -2.59 7.92 -9.54
N ILE A 172 -3.10 9.14 -9.30
CA ILE A 172 -2.83 9.91 -8.07
C ILE A 172 -3.26 9.14 -6.81
N PHE A 173 -4.39 8.43 -6.84
CA PHE A 173 -4.85 7.61 -5.72
C PHE A 173 -4.68 6.12 -5.94
N SER A 174 -4.63 5.64 -7.19
CA SER A 174 -4.44 4.23 -7.51
C SER A 174 -2.98 3.77 -7.33
N SER A 175 -2.00 4.58 -7.73
CA SER A 175 -0.56 4.33 -7.53
C SER A 175 0.20 5.57 -7.06
N PRO A 176 -0.13 6.12 -5.88
CA PRO A 176 0.54 7.30 -5.33
C PRO A 176 2.02 7.03 -5.12
N GLU A 177 2.85 7.98 -5.52
CA GLU A 177 4.27 8.03 -5.19
C GLU A 177 4.54 9.06 -4.10
N LEU A 178 5.27 8.64 -3.07
CA LEU A 178 5.55 9.42 -1.87
C LEU A 178 7.05 9.38 -1.56
N ASN A 179 7.64 10.56 -1.33
CA ASN A 179 9.02 10.65 -0.85
C ASN A 179 9.13 10.09 0.57
N PHE A 180 10.18 9.31 0.79
CA PHE A 180 10.35 8.52 1.99
C PHE A 180 11.82 8.42 2.36
N LYS A 181 12.14 8.72 3.61
CA LYS A 181 13.47 8.54 4.18
C LYS A 181 13.59 7.18 4.84
N ILE A 182 14.40 6.29 4.27
CA ILE A 182 14.69 4.98 4.86
C ILE A 182 15.63 5.17 6.05
N LYS A 183 15.20 4.71 7.24
CA LYS A 183 16.05 4.63 8.44
C LYS A 183 16.68 3.25 8.60
N SER A 184 15.95 2.20 8.23
CA SER A 184 16.49 0.84 8.15
C SER A 184 15.62 -0.04 7.28
N ILE A 185 16.22 -1.03 6.64
CA ILE A 185 15.54 -2.01 5.80
C ILE A 185 16.06 -3.42 6.07
N THR A 186 15.15 -4.37 6.19
CA THR A 186 15.47 -5.78 6.51
C THR A 186 14.73 -6.70 5.55
N LYS A 187 15.45 -7.65 4.94
CA LYS A 187 14.85 -8.71 4.12
C LYS A 187 13.99 -9.65 4.95
N GLN A 188 12.78 -9.94 4.50
CA GLN A 188 11.95 -10.98 5.08
C GLN A 188 12.55 -12.34 4.70
N THR A 189 12.95 -13.11 5.71
CA THR A 189 13.32 -14.52 5.52
C THR A 189 12.06 -15.36 5.63
N LYS A 190 11.76 -16.15 4.60
CA LYS A 190 10.72 -17.18 4.65
C LYS A 190 11.11 -18.31 5.60
#